data_AF-A0A1X7NYZ7-F1
#
_entry.id   AF-A0A1X7NYZ7-F1
#
_cell.length_a   1.000
_cell.length_b   1.000
_cell.length_c   1.000
_cell.angle_alpha   90.00
_cell.angle_beta   90.00
_cell.angle_gamma   90.00
#
_symmetry.space_group_name_H-M   'P 1'
#
loop_
_entity.id
_entity.type
_entity.pdbx_description
1 polymer ?
#
loop_
_entity_poly.entity_id
_entity_poly.type
_entity_poly.pdbx_seq_one_letter_code
_entity_poly.pdbx_strand_id
1 'polypeptide(L)'
;MTVEAGEDSDRRSGWVTFGFIATALYALLLAVSIWSPWTGWGWSAWVTRGQALSLNEFGDLLAGAFAPLAFLWLMVAVMVQSQELRLQKKELELTRQVAVETRAEIAVQASAAKANADYVGQQTEILTKQLEREQRRAASDQFAILVQLTATVLRTRLANEVHFFKDGHPGWHLVRSEWFIGDDYRDLVAASRQMRRVKEKHKLELEAGTLVLRTPFTRRRLLQLIDLLDAMSSLSVTAYHMSPFMDAIEVADWRQDLQWLADLPGTA
;
A
#
# COMPACT_ATOMS: atom_id res chain seq x y z
N MET A 1 -27.56 11.08 21.07
CA MET A 1 -27.96 10.24 22.23
C MET A 1 -27.05 10.60 23.38
N THR A 2 -27.52 11.46 24.28
CA THR A 2 -26.79 11.88 25.48
C THR A 2 -27.00 10.79 26.54
N VAL A 3 -25.95 10.06 26.86
CA VAL A 3 -25.93 9.11 27.97
C VAL A 3 -25.98 9.94 29.25
N GLU A 4 -27.11 9.93 29.94
CA GLU A 4 -27.22 10.42 31.31
C GLU A 4 -26.27 9.58 32.17
N ALA A 5 -25.17 10.19 32.62
CA ALA A 5 -24.30 9.64 33.63
C ALA A 5 -25.09 9.60 34.94
N GLY A 6 -25.67 8.43 35.24
CA GLY A 6 -26.28 8.14 36.52
C GLY A 6 -25.26 8.38 37.63
N GLU A 7 -25.60 9.32 38.49
CA GLU A 7 -24.96 9.63 39.75
C GLU A 7 -24.86 8.36 40.60
N ASP A 8 -23.71 7.69 40.55
CA ASP A 8 -23.45 6.49 41.34
C ASP A 8 -23.19 6.92 42.78
N SER A 9 -24.27 6.99 43.54
CA SER A 9 -24.25 7.28 44.97
C SER A 9 -23.28 6.31 45.65
N ASP A 10 -22.29 6.85 46.35
CA ASP A 10 -21.34 6.17 47.24
C ASP A 10 -22.07 5.19 48.19
N ARG A 11 -22.36 3.99 47.69
CA ARG A 11 -23.07 2.93 48.40
C ARG A 11 -22.07 2.20 49.27
N ARG A 12 -21.65 2.88 50.35
CA ARG A 12 -20.98 2.22 51.48
C ARG A 12 -21.77 0.96 51.83
N SER A 13 -21.14 -0.21 51.72
CA SER A 13 -21.79 -1.49 51.98
C SER A 13 -22.43 -1.44 53.36
N GLY A 14 -23.77 -1.51 53.42
CA GLY A 14 -24.52 -1.40 54.68
C GLY A 14 -24.10 -2.41 55.74
N TRP A 15 -23.43 -3.50 55.33
CA TRP A 15 -22.80 -4.48 56.20
C TRP A 15 -21.64 -3.93 57.02
N VAL A 16 -20.86 -3.00 56.48
CA VAL A 16 -19.74 -2.36 57.21
C VAL A 16 -20.30 -1.47 58.31
N THR A 17 -21.33 -0.66 58.00
CA THR A 17 -22.04 0.16 58.99
C THR A 17 -22.68 -0.71 60.08
N PHE A 18 -23.30 -1.82 59.71
CA PHE A 18 -23.83 -2.81 60.66
C PHE A 18 -22.72 -3.38 61.55
N GLY A 19 -21.56 -3.74 60.99
CA GLY A 19 -20.41 -4.23 61.75
C GLY A 19 -19.92 -3.24 62.80
N PHE A 20 -19.83 -1.95 62.45
CA PHE A 20 -19.49 -0.89 63.40
C PHE A 20 -20.55 -0.71 64.50
N ILE A 21 -21.84 -0.70 64.16
CA ILE A 21 -22.93 -0.58 65.15
C ILE A 21 -22.93 -1.79 66.11
N ALA A 22 -22.81 -3.00 65.58
CA ALA A 22 -22.76 -4.22 66.39
C ALA A 22 -21.52 -4.26 67.29
N THR A 23 -20.36 -3.80 66.79
CA THR A 23 -19.13 -3.66 67.59
C THR A 23 -19.31 -2.62 68.70
N ALA A 24 -19.92 -1.47 68.42
CA ALA A 24 -20.18 -0.43 69.41
C ALA A 24 -21.15 -0.88 70.50
N LEU A 25 -22.22 -1.60 70.13
CA LEU A 25 -23.15 -2.22 71.08
C LEU A 25 -22.47 -3.29 71.94
N TYR A 26 -21.61 -4.12 71.34
CA TYR A 26 -20.84 -5.13 72.05
C TYR A 26 -19.85 -4.50 73.04
N ALA A 27 -19.14 -3.45 72.63
CA ALA A 27 -18.22 -2.70 73.49
C ALA A 27 -18.96 -2.02 74.65
N LEU A 28 -20.15 -1.45 74.39
CA LEU A 28 -21.02 -0.89 75.43
C LEU A 28 -21.45 -1.96 76.44
N LEU A 29 -21.86 -3.14 75.95
CA LEU A 29 -22.28 -4.25 76.80
C LEU A 29 -21.13 -4.76 77.67
N LEU A 30 -19.92 -4.89 77.10
CA LEU A 30 -18.71 -5.21 77.88
C LEU A 30 -18.40 -4.13 78.92
N ALA A 31 -18.46 -2.85 78.56
CA ALA A 31 -18.22 -1.75 79.48
C ALA A 31 -19.22 -1.75 80.66
N VAL A 32 -20.50 -1.99 80.39
CA VAL A 32 -21.55 -2.12 81.41
C VAL A 32 -21.30 -3.35 82.30
N SER A 33 -20.95 -4.49 81.72
CA SER A 33 -20.62 -5.72 82.47
C SER A 33 -19.41 -5.56 83.40
N ILE A 34 -18.40 -4.79 82.98
CA ILE A 34 -17.18 -4.49 83.75
C ILE A 34 -17.44 -3.41 84.82
N TRP A 35 -18.37 -2.47 84.59
CA TRP A 35 -18.66 -1.41 85.55
C TRP A 35 -19.70 -1.81 86.60
N SER A 36 -20.54 -2.81 86.30
CA SER A 36 -21.60 -3.26 87.21
C SER A 36 -21.03 -3.99 88.44
N PRO A 37 -21.34 -3.56 89.67
CA PRO A 37 -20.92 -4.24 90.90
C PRO A 37 -21.54 -5.63 91.09
N TRP A 38 -22.62 -5.92 90.36
CA TRP A 38 -23.48 -7.10 90.57
C TRP A 38 -23.03 -8.33 89.77
N THR A 39 -22.22 -8.17 88.73
CA THR A 39 -21.87 -9.26 87.82
C THR A 39 -20.79 -10.19 88.36
N GLY A 40 -20.04 -9.78 89.40
CA GLY A 40 -18.88 -10.52 89.92
C GLY A 40 -17.63 -10.45 89.04
N TRP A 41 -17.74 -9.81 87.87
CA TRP A 41 -16.68 -9.50 86.89
C TRP A 41 -16.25 -8.03 86.95
N GLY A 42 -16.91 -7.20 87.76
CA GLY A 42 -16.70 -5.76 87.74
C GLY A 42 -15.41 -5.32 88.44
N TRP A 43 -14.85 -4.17 88.03
CA TRP A 43 -13.60 -3.60 88.56
C TRP A 43 -13.47 -3.66 90.10
N SER A 44 -14.59 -3.47 90.82
CA SER A 44 -14.67 -3.59 92.28
C SER A 44 -14.34 -4.99 92.80
N ALA A 45 -14.74 -6.07 92.11
CA ALA A 45 -14.41 -7.45 92.47
C ALA A 45 -12.92 -7.79 92.23
N TRP A 46 -12.30 -7.18 91.22
CA TRP A 46 -10.88 -7.37 90.90
C TRP A 46 -9.98 -6.66 91.92
N VAL A 47 -10.34 -5.43 92.29
CA VAL A 47 -9.59 -4.63 93.27
C VAL A 47 -9.76 -5.15 94.69
N THR A 48 -10.95 -5.66 95.06
CA THR A 48 -11.20 -6.16 96.44
C THR A 48 -10.68 -7.58 96.69
N ARG A 49 -10.54 -8.43 95.66
CA ARG A 49 -10.03 -9.81 95.83
C ARG A 49 -8.51 -9.93 95.91
N GLY A 50 -7.73 -8.86 95.67
CA GLY A 50 -6.29 -8.83 95.95
C GLY A 50 -5.44 -9.91 95.24
N GLN A 51 -5.97 -10.57 94.22
CA GLN A 51 -5.27 -11.59 93.45
C GLN A 51 -4.66 -10.93 92.22
N ALA A 52 -3.33 -10.87 92.17
CA ALA A 52 -2.64 -10.66 90.90
C ALA A 52 -3.04 -11.83 90.00
N LEU A 53 -3.92 -11.60 89.03
CA LEU A 53 -4.30 -12.65 88.08
C LEU A 53 -3.03 -13.22 87.46
N SER A 54 -2.99 -14.54 87.34
CA SER A 54 -1.95 -15.16 86.55
C SER A 54 -2.06 -14.63 85.12
N LEU A 55 -0.92 -14.47 84.45
CA LEU A 55 -0.87 -14.00 83.06
C LEU A 55 -1.79 -14.83 82.13
N ASN A 56 -2.03 -16.09 82.47
CA ASN A 56 -2.90 -17.01 81.75
C ASN A 56 -4.39 -16.62 81.86
N GLU A 57 -4.89 -16.30 83.06
CA GLU A 57 -6.31 -15.94 83.26
C GLU A 57 -6.65 -14.58 82.64
N PHE A 58 -5.69 -13.67 82.59
CA PHE A 58 -5.83 -12.41 81.82
C PHE A 58 -5.95 -12.69 80.32
N GLY A 59 -5.16 -13.65 79.80
CA GLY A 59 -5.24 -14.12 78.42
C GLY A 59 -6.59 -14.75 78.08
N ASP A 60 -7.14 -15.58 78.98
CA ASP A 60 -8.44 -16.24 78.78
C ASP A 60 -9.60 -15.24 78.76
N LEU A 61 -9.54 -14.18 79.59
CA LEU A 61 -10.52 -13.09 79.55
C LEU A 61 -10.44 -12.31 78.24
N LEU A 62 -9.23 -11.98 77.79
CA LEU A 62 -9.02 -11.26 76.54
C LEU A 62 -9.48 -12.11 75.34
N ALA A 63 -9.17 -13.40 75.33
CA ALA A 63 -9.62 -14.33 74.30
C ALA A 63 -11.16 -14.44 74.27
N GLY A 64 -11.80 -14.53 75.43
CA GLY A 64 -13.27 -14.56 75.54
C GLY A 64 -13.96 -13.28 75.05
N ALA A 65 -13.36 -12.11 75.28
CA ALA A 65 -13.90 -10.84 74.82
C ALA A 65 -13.64 -10.57 73.32
N PHE A 66 -12.49 -10.98 72.79
CA PHE A 66 -12.15 -10.72 71.39
C PHE A 66 -12.67 -11.78 70.41
N ALA A 67 -12.94 -13.01 70.84
CA ALA A 67 -13.39 -14.08 69.94
C ALA A 67 -14.74 -13.76 69.22
N PRO A 68 -15.80 -13.28 69.90
CA PRO A 68 -17.05 -12.90 69.21
C PRO A 68 -16.87 -11.71 68.28
N LEU A 69 -16.00 -10.76 68.64
CA LEU A 69 -15.70 -9.59 67.83
C LEU A 69 -14.97 -9.96 66.53
N ALA A 70 -13.97 -10.85 66.61
CA ALA A 70 -13.28 -11.36 65.44
C ALA A 70 -14.23 -12.11 64.50
N PHE A 71 -15.14 -12.92 65.07
CA PHE A 71 -16.15 -13.65 64.29
C PHE A 71 -17.14 -12.71 63.58
N LEU A 72 -17.58 -11.64 64.26
CA LEU A 72 -18.44 -10.62 63.67
C LEU A 72 -17.79 -9.98 62.43
N TRP A 73 -16.52 -9.56 62.54
CA TRP A 73 -15.80 -8.94 61.43
C TRP A 73 -15.52 -9.93 60.28
N LEU A 74 -15.26 -11.21 60.58
CA LEU A 74 -15.15 -12.25 59.57
C LEU A 74 -16.46 -12.39 58.77
N MET A 75 -17.60 -12.41 59.45
CA MET A 75 -18.92 -12.49 58.78
C MET A 75 -19.18 -11.26 57.90
N VAL A 76 -18.90 -10.06 58.41
CA VAL A 76 -19.04 -8.81 57.64
C VAL A 76 -18.15 -8.85 56.39
N ALA A 77 -16.90 -9.26 56.53
CA ALA A 77 -15.97 -9.38 55.40
C ALA A 77 -16.49 -10.36 54.33
N VAL A 78 -16.99 -11.53 54.71
CA VAL A 78 -17.57 -12.51 53.78
C VAL A 78 -18.81 -11.95 53.06
N MET A 79 -19.68 -11.23 53.77
CA MET A 79 -20.86 -10.61 53.16
C MET A 79 -20.47 -9.54 52.14
N VAL A 80 -19.52 -8.66 52.48
CA VAL A 80 -19.00 -7.63 51.55
C VAL A 80 -18.37 -8.30 50.33
N GLN A 81 -17.49 -9.29 50.53
CA GLN A 81 -16.87 -10.04 49.44
C GLN A 81 -17.90 -10.71 48.52
N SER A 82 -18.98 -11.26 49.08
CA SER A 82 -20.04 -11.88 48.27
C SER A 82 -20.79 -10.88 47.37
N GLN A 83 -20.96 -9.64 47.85
CA GLN A 83 -21.58 -8.57 47.09
C GLN A 83 -20.68 -8.11 45.95
N GLU A 84 -19.40 -7.92 46.22
CA GLU A 84 -18.39 -7.57 45.21
C GLU A 84 -18.33 -8.63 44.11
N LEU A 85 -18.29 -9.92 44.47
CA LEU A 85 -18.30 -11.01 43.49
C LEU A 85 -19.57 -11.01 42.63
N ARG A 86 -20.73 -10.67 43.19
CA ARG A 86 -21.98 -10.58 42.42
C ARG A 86 -21.94 -9.40 41.42
N LEU A 87 -21.39 -8.27 41.84
CA LEU A 87 -21.23 -7.10 40.96
C LEU A 87 -20.23 -7.40 39.84
N GLN A 88 -19.07 -8.00 40.16
CA GLN A 88 -18.09 -8.44 39.17
C GLN A 88 -18.67 -9.43 38.16
N LYS A 89 -19.51 -10.39 38.59
CA LYS A 89 -20.20 -11.30 37.68
C LYS A 89 -21.11 -10.56 36.70
N LYS A 90 -21.86 -9.57 37.18
CA LYS A 90 -22.75 -8.76 36.34
C LYS A 90 -21.96 -7.92 35.32
N GLU A 91 -20.85 -7.33 35.74
CA GLU A 91 -19.96 -6.58 34.86
C GLU A 91 -19.32 -7.48 33.80
N LEU A 92 -18.89 -8.68 34.17
CA LEU A 92 -18.35 -9.67 33.23
C LEU A 92 -19.41 -10.13 32.21
N GLU A 93 -20.66 -10.31 32.64
CA GLU A 93 -21.77 -10.65 31.75
C GLU A 93 -22.03 -9.52 30.75
N LEU A 94 -22.08 -8.27 31.21
CA LEU A 94 -22.23 -7.11 30.33
C LEU A 94 -21.07 -7.00 29.33
N THR A 95 -19.83 -7.19 29.80
CA THR A 95 -18.63 -7.17 28.96
C THR A 95 -18.69 -8.27 27.89
N ARG A 96 -19.19 -9.46 28.23
CA ARG A 96 -19.38 -10.55 27.27
C ARG A 96 -20.41 -10.20 26.20
N GLN A 97 -21.52 -9.56 26.57
CA GLN A 97 -22.53 -9.12 25.61
C GLN A 97 -21.95 -8.10 24.63
N VAL A 98 -21.27 -7.08 25.13
CA VAL A 98 -20.57 -6.09 24.29
C VAL A 98 -19.55 -6.77 23.37
N ALA A 99 -18.74 -7.70 23.89
CA ALA A 99 -17.77 -8.42 23.08
C ALA A 99 -18.40 -9.26 21.95
N VAL A 100 -19.61 -9.79 22.15
CA VAL A 100 -20.35 -10.51 21.10
C VAL A 100 -20.82 -9.54 20.01
N GLU A 101 -21.35 -8.38 20.39
CA GLU A 101 -21.78 -7.34 19.45
C GLU A 101 -20.59 -6.81 18.64
N THR A 102 -19.48 -6.50 19.31
CA THR A 102 -18.24 -6.03 18.67
C THR A 102 -17.69 -7.07 17.68
N ARG A 103 -17.82 -8.37 17.96
CA ARG A 103 -17.39 -9.42 17.01
C ARG A 103 -18.20 -9.39 15.72
N ALA A 104 -19.51 -9.14 15.80
CA ALA A 104 -20.35 -9.02 14.61
C ALA A 104 -19.94 -7.80 13.77
N GLU A 105 -19.69 -6.66 14.41
CA GLU A 105 -19.19 -5.46 13.73
C GLU A 105 -17.83 -5.67 13.06
N ILE A 106 -16.89 -6.32 13.75
CA ILE A 106 -15.57 -6.65 13.19
C ILE A 106 -15.73 -7.59 12.00
N ALA A 107 -16.63 -8.57 12.03
CA ALA A 107 -16.89 -9.46 10.90
C ALA A 107 -17.41 -8.68 9.68
N VAL A 108 -18.33 -7.73 9.90
CA VAL A 108 -18.82 -6.83 8.83
C VAL A 108 -17.67 -5.98 8.28
N GLN A 109 -16.88 -5.35 9.14
CA GLN A 109 -15.72 -4.55 8.72
C GLN A 109 -14.68 -5.37 7.95
N ALA A 110 -14.40 -6.61 8.39
CA ALA A 110 -13.49 -7.52 7.70
C ALA A 110 -14.02 -7.89 6.30
N SER A 111 -15.33 -8.13 6.17
CA SER A 111 -15.95 -8.42 4.88
C SER A 111 -15.88 -7.21 3.93
N ALA A 112 -16.13 -6.00 4.44
CA ALA A 112 -16.01 -4.75 3.69
C ALA A 112 -14.56 -4.47 3.28
N ALA A 113 -13.60 -4.71 4.18
CA ALA A 113 -12.17 -4.57 3.88
C ALA A 113 -11.72 -5.53 2.77
N LYS A 114 -12.20 -6.78 2.79
CA LYS A 114 -11.93 -7.74 1.71
C LYS A 114 -12.51 -7.26 0.37
N ALA A 115 -13.77 -6.81 0.35
CA ALA A 115 -14.37 -6.27 -0.86
C ALA A 115 -13.59 -5.05 -1.38
N ASN A 116 -13.18 -4.15 -0.50
CA ASN A 116 -12.34 -3.00 -0.86
C ASN A 116 -10.99 -3.43 -1.46
N ALA A 117 -10.35 -4.47 -0.90
CA ALA A 117 -9.11 -5.01 -1.45
C ALA A 117 -9.32 -5.59 -2.87
N ASP A 118 -10.43 -6.29 -3.10
CA ASP A 118 -10.79 -6.81 -4.42
C ASP A 118 -10.99 -5.67 -5.43
N TYR A 119 -11.69 -4.59 -5.04
CA TYR A 119 -11.87 -3.39 -5.88
C TYR A 119 -10.53 -2.71 -6.20
N VAL A 120 -9.65 -2.56 -5.22
CA VAL A 120 -8.30 -1.98 -5.44
C VAL A 120 -7.48 -2.87 -6.36
N GLY A 121 -7.59 -4.19 -6.23
CA GLY A 121 -6.96 -5.15 -7.14
C GLY A 121 -7.42 -4.96 -8.58
N GLN A 122 -8.73 -4.88 -8.81
CA GLN A 122 -9.30 -4.62 -10.14
C GLN A 122 -8.87 -3.26 -10.71
N GLN A 123 -8.86 -2.20 -9.90
CA GLN A 123 -8.38 -0.88 -10.34
C GLN A 123 -6.89 -0.92 -10.73
N THR A 124 -6.07 -1.61 -9.96
CA THR A 124 -4.64 -1.78 -10.25
C THR A 124 -4.43 -2.53 -11.56
N GLU A 125 -5.22 -3.57 -11.82
CA GLU A 125 -5.20 -4.30 -13.10
C GLU A 125 -5.61 -3.40 -14.28
N ILE A 126 -6.63 -2.56 -14.10
CA ILE A 126 -7.05 -1.60 -15.14
C ILE A 126 -5.95 -0.57 -15.40
N LEU A 127 -5.35 0.00 -14.35
CA LEU A 127 -4.29 1.02 -14.47
C LEU A 127 -3.03 0.45 -15.11
N THR A 128 -2.63 -0.77 -14.76
CA THR A 128 -1.49 -1.45 -15.39
C THR A 128 -1.76 -1.70 -16.88
N LYS A 129 -2.94 -2.21 -17.25
CA LYS A 129 -3.34 -2.36 -18.66
C LYS A 129 -3.41 -1.02 -19.40
N GLN A 130 -3.84 0.05 -18.74
CA GLN A 130 -3.84 1.39 -19.33
C GLN A 130 -2.41 1.90 -19.57
N LEU A 131 -1.53 1.75 -18.58
CA LEU A 131 -0.12 2.15 -18.70
C LEU A 131 0.57 1.38 -19.82
N GLU A 132 0.36 0.07 -19.92
CA GLU A 132 0.88 -0.75 -21.02
C GLU A 132 0.38 -0.26 -22.38
N ARG A 133 -0.93 0.04 -22.51
CA ARG A 133 -1.50 0.58 -23.75
C ARG A 133 -0.89 1.92 -24.12
N GLU A 134 -0.69 2.81 -23.14
CA GLU A 134 -0.06 4.12 -23.36
C GLU A 134 1.40 4.00 -23.75
N GLN A 135 2.17 3.10 -23.10
CA GLN A 135 3.55 2.81 -23.49
C GLN A 135 3.64 2.25 -24.92
N ARG A 136 2.73 1.34 -25.30
CA ARG A 136 2.65 0.79 -26.66
C ARG A 136 2.28 1.87 -27.69
N ARG A 137 1.33 2.75 -27.37
CA ARG A 137 0.97 3.90 -28.22
C ARG A 137 2.16 4.83 -28.42
N ALA A 138 2.80 5.24 -27.33
CA ALA A 138 3.99 6.10 -27.39
C ALA A 138 5.12 5.47 -28.22
N ALA A 139 5.37 4.16 -28.08
CA ALA A 139 6.36 3.46 -28.88
C ALA A 139 6.00 3.47 -30.39
N SER A 140 4.72 3.23 -30.72
CA SER A 140 4.25 3.31 -32.10
C SER A 140 4.33 4.73 -32.67
N ASP A 141 3.99 5.76 -31.88
CA ASP A 141 4.02 7.15 -32.33
C ASP A 141 5.45 7.65 -32.55
N GLN A 142 6.35 7.33 -31.62
CA GLN A 142 7.79 7.59 -31.78
C GLN A 142 8.34 6.91 -33.03
N PHE A 143 7.95 5.67 -33.27
CA PHE A 143 8.36 4.93 -34.46
C PHE A 143 7.82 5.57 -35.74
N ALA A 144 6.54 5.96 -35.78
CA ALA A 144 5.95 6.62 -36.93
C ALA A 144 6.65 7.94 -37.28
N ILE A 145 7.01 8.73 -36.26
CA ILE A 145 7.78 9.97 -36.42
C ILE A 145 9.15 9.69 -37.03
N LEU A 146 9.88 8.68 -36.53
CA LEU A 146 11.19 8.32 -37.06
C LEU A 146 11.11 7.92 -38.54
N VAL A 147 10.14 7.07 -38.88
CA VAL A 147 9.90 6.66 -40.27
C VAL A 147 9.57 7.89 -41.16
N GLN A 148 8.76 8.82 -40.66
CA GLN A 148 8.42 10.05 -41.40
C GLN A 148 9.61 10.97 -41.60
N LEU A 149 10.48 11.13 -40.61
CA LEU A 149 11.71 11.91 -40.71
C LEU A 149 12.63 11.32 -41.79
N THR A 150 12.89 10.00 -41.72
CA THR A 150 13.69 9.29 -42.73
C THR A 150 13.15 9.53 -44.14
N ALA A 151 11.85 9.31 -44.36
CA ALA A 151 11.26 9.48 -45.67
C ALA A 151 11.28 10.93 -46.17
N THR A 152 11.18 11.91 -45.26
CA THR A 152 11.26 13.33 -45.58
C THR A 152 12.66 13.69 -46.05
N VAL A 153 13.70 13.26 -45.34
CA VAL A 153 15.08 13.55 -45.74
C VAL A 153 15.41 12.87 -47.07
N LEU A 154 15.03 11.59 -47.25
CA LEU A 154 15.22 10.89 -48.53
C LEU A 154 14.55 11.64 -49.69
N ARG A 155 13.29 12.08 -49.52
CA ARG A 155 12.54 12.80 -50.57
C ARG A 155 13.14 14.16 -50.90
N THR A 156 13.40 14.99 -49.89
CA THR A 156 13.92 16.36 -50.10
C THR A 156 15.27 16.32 -50.81
N ARG A 157 16.11 15.34 -50.49
CA ARG A 157 17.44 15.21 -51.09
C ARG A 157 17.38 14.66 -52.52
N LEU A 158 16.53 13.66 -52.79
CA LEU A 158 16.29 13.18 -54.17
C LEU A 158 15.75 14.27 -55.10
N ALA A 159 14.87 15.15 -54.60
CA ALA A 159 14.31 16.24 -55.40
C ALA A 159 15.35 17.34 -55.72
N ASN A 160 16.33 17.56 -54.84
CA ASN A 160 17.31 18.64 -54.98
C ASN A 160 18.60 18.21 -55.68
N GLU A 161 18.95 16.91 -55.71
CA GLU A 161 20.18 16.45 -56.38
C GLU A 161 19.97 15.92 -57.81
N VAL A 162 18.72 15.68 -58.23
CA VAL A 162 18.42 15.28 -59.61
C VAL A 162 18.05 16.50 -60.45
N HIS A 163 19.04 17.33 -60.77
CA HIS A 163 18.90 18.33 -61.83
C HIS A 163 19.27 17.70 -63.18
N PHE A 164 18.26 17.39 -63.98
CA PHE A 164 18.43 16.93 -65.36
C PHE A 164 18.83 18.11 -66.26
N PHE A 165 20.12 18.35 -66.48
CA PHE A 165 20.58 19.23 -67.54
C PHE A 165 20.61 18.48 -68.87
N LYS A 166 19.91 19.01 -69.87
CA LYS A 166 20.03 18.57 -71.27
C LYS A 166 20.94 19.54 -72.02
N ASP A 167 22.20 19.62 -71.61
CA ASP A 167 23.19 20.44 -72.30
C ASP A 167 23.93 19.62 -73.34
N GLY A 168 23.34 19.53 -74.55
CA GLY A 168 24.04 19.30 -75.83
C GLY A 168 24.89 18.04 -76.03
N HIS A 169 25.17 17.24 -75.01
CA HIS A 169 26.01 16.05 -75.04
C HIS A 169 25.18 14.80 -74.71
N PRO A 170 25.46 13.65 -75.35
CA PRO A 170 24.78 12.41 -75.04
C PRO A 170 25.31 11.85 -73.70
N GLY A 171 24.70 12.26 -72.59
CA GLY A 171 25.03 11.74 -71.26
C GLY A 171 24.27 12.45 -70.15
N TRP A 172 23.77 11.68 -69.18
CA TRP A 172 23.24 12.23 -67.93
C TRP A 172 24.42 12.64 -67.04
N HIS A 173 24.57 13.94 -66.78
CA HIS A 173 25.61 14.44 -65.88
C HIS A 173 24.99 14.87 -64.55
N LEU A 174 25.41 14.23 -63.46
CA LEU A 174 25.02 14.60 -62.10
C LEU A 174 25.90 15.77 -61.65
N VAL A 175 25.32 16.94 -61.41
CA VAL A 175 26.06 18.12 -60.92
C VAL A 175 25.91 18.21 -59.41
N ARG A 176 27.05 18.20 -58.71
CA ARG A 176 27.17 18.34 -57.25
C ARG A 176 26.68 19.71 -56.81
N SER A 177 25.70 19.78 -55.89
CA SER A 177 25.53 20.98 -55.07
C SER A 177 26.51 20.90 -53.88
N GLU A 178 27.43 21.86 -53.76
CA GLU A 178 28.54 21.86 -52.78
C GLU A 178 28.13 21.97 -51.29
N TRP A 179 26.85 21.91 -50.95
CA TRP A 179 26.35 22.13 -49.58
C TRP A 179 25.98 20.83 -48.84
N PHE A 180 26.78 19.77 -49.05
CA PHE A 180 26.68 18.55 -48.26
C PHE A 180 27.61 18.67 -47.05
N ILE A 181 27.13 19.22 -45.93
CA ILE A 181 27.92 19.34 -44.70
C ILE A 181 27.18 18.67 -43.54
N GLY A 182 27.65 17.48 -43.19
CA GLY A 182 27.76 16.95 -41.82
C GLY A 182 26.50 16.56 -41.05
N ASP A 183 25.50 17.42 -40.96
CA ASP A 183 24.49 17.32 -39.89
C ASP A 183 23.27 16.50 -40.34
N ASP A 184 22.76 16.71 -41.55
CA ASP A 184 21.62 15.94 -42.08
C ASP A 184 21.93 14.43 -42.29
N TYR A 185 23.16 14.09 -42.67
CA TYR A 185 23.60 12.68 -42.76
C TYR A 185 23.71 12.05 -41.37
N ARG A 186 24.20 12.81 -40.38
CA ARG A 186 24.22 12.36 -38.98
C ARG A 186 22.82 12.14 -38.43
N ASP A 187 21.86 12.98 -38.78
CA ASP A 187 20.45 12.85 -38.38
C ASP A 187 19.77 11.63 -39.04
N LEU A 188 20.08 11.35 -40.31
CA LEU A 188 19.63 10.12 -40.99
C LEU A 188 20.18 8.86 -40.33
N VAL A 189 21.50 8.80 -40.13
CA VAL A 189 22.17 7.66 -39.49
C VAL A 189 21.70 7.51 -38.02
N ALA A 190 21.41 8.60 -37.33
CA ALA A 190 20.82 8.57 -36.00
C ALA A 190 19.39 7.99 -36.05
N ALA A 191 18.57 8.40 -37.02
CA ALA A 191 17.21 7.91 -37.20
C ALA A 191 17.16 6.40 -37.51
N SER A 192 18.01 5.87 -38.40
CA SER A 192 18.07 4.41 -38.65
C SER A 192 18.49 3.63 -37.42
N ARG A 193 19.55 4.08 -36.74
CA ARG A 193 20.01 3.44 -35.51
C ARG A 193 18.92 3.45 -34.45
N GLN A 194 18.15 4.53 -34.34
CA GLN A 194 17.03 4.63 -33.41
C GLN A 194 15.87 3.72 -33.80
N MET A 195 15.51 3.62 -35.09
CA MET A 195 14.52 2.66 -35.58
C MET A 195 14.91 1.22 -35.27
N ARG A 196 16.19 0.87 -35.48
CA ARG A 196 16.72 -0.46 -35.14
C ARG A 196 16.66 -0.74 -33.64
N ARG A 197 16.97 0.24 -32.80
CA ARG A 197 16.84 0.11 -31.34
C ARG A 197 15.39 -0.12 -30.93
N VAL A 198 14.43 0.59 -31.52
CA VAL A 198 13.00 0.39 -31.24
C VAL A 198 12.55 -1.00 -31.70
N LYS A 199 12.97 -1.43 -32.90
CA LYS A 199 12.71 -2.76 -33.44
C LYS A 199 13.26 -3.88 -32.54
N GLU A 200 14.52 -3.81 -32.15
CA GLU A 200 15.15 -4.83 -31.28
C GLU A 200 14.55 -4.82 -29.86
N LYS A 201 14.32 -3.62 -29.29
CA LYS A 201 13.73 -3.49 -27.95
C LYS A 201 12.35 -4.12 -27.87
N HIS A 202 11.55 -4.02 -28.93
CA HIS A 202 10.19 -4.52 -28.98
C HIS A 202 10.02 -5.77 -29.85
N LYS A 203 11.11 -6.45 -30.21
CA LYS A 203 11.10 -7.59 -31.15
C LYS A 203 10.13 -8.69 -30.73
N LEU A 204 10.19 -9.12 -29.46
CA LEU A 204 9.32 -10.16 -28.92
C LEU A 204 7.83 -9.74 -28.93
N GLU A 205 7.54 -8.46 -28.65
CA GLU A 205 6.17 -7.94 -28.64
C GLU A 205 5.58 -7.85 -30.06
N LEU A 206 6.43 -7.55 -31.05
CA LEU A 206 6.10 -7.51 -32.46
C LEU A 206 5.87 -8.90 -33.03
N GLU A 207 6.75 -9.85 -32.72
CA GLU A 207 6.62 -11.26 -33.13
C GLU A 207 5.37 -11.93 -32.52
N ALA A 208 5.03 -11.58 -31.27
CA ALA A 208 3.80 -12.03 -30.62
C ALA A 208 2.53 -11.32 -31.11
N GLY A 209 2.64 -10.31 -31.98
CA GLY A 209 1.50 -9.52 -32.48
C GLY A 209 0.83 -8.63 -31.42
N THR A 210 1.47 -8.44 -30.27
CA THR A 210 0.94 -7.67 -29.13
C THR A 210 1.21 -6.17 -29.24
N LEU A 211 2.24 -5.80 -30.01
CA LEU A 211 2.55 -4.44 -30.41
C LEU A 211 2.36 -4.32 -31.93
N VAL A 212 1.56 -3.35 -32.37
CA VAL A 212 1.41 -3.02 -33.79
C VAL A 212 2.03 -1.66 -34.02
N LEU A 213 3.20 -1.64 -34.66
CA LEU A 213 3.82 -0.40 -35.09
C LEU A 213 3.10 0.13 -36.31
N ARG A 214 2.56 1.35 -36.20
CA ARG A 214 1.96 2.04 -37.33
C ARG A 214 3.04 2.74 -38.14
N THR A 215 2.96 2.61 -39.46
CA THR A 215 3.76 3.42 -40.37
C THR A 215 2.84 4.43 -41.06
N PRO A 216 3.27 5.68 -41.28
CA PRO A 216 2.48 6.66 -42.01
C PRO A 216 2.52 6.44 -43.53
N PHE A 217 3.15 5.36 -44.00
CA PHE A 217 3.38 5.08 -45.41
C PHE A 217 2.75 3.76 -45.82
N THR A 218 2.09 3.76 -46.97
CA THR A 218 1.63 2.53 -47.60
C THR A 218 2.82 1.69 -48.05
N ARG A 219 2.63 0.37 -48.13
CA ARG A 219 3.61 -0.60 -48.62
C ARG A 219 4.17 -0.19 -49.97
N ARG A 220 3.31 0.28 -50.88
CA ARG A 220 3.72 0.82 -52.18
C ARG A 220 4.73 1.96 -52.05
N ARG A 221 4.54 2.86 -51.09
CA ARG A 221 5.42 4.00 -50.88
C ARG A 221 6.74 3.60 -50.20
N LEU A 222 6.72 2.59 -49.35
CA LEU A 222 7.95 2.00 -48.78
C LEU A 222 8.77 1.28 -49.85
N LEU A 223 8.13 0.49 -50.72
CA LEU A 223 8.79 -0.15 -51.86
C LEU A 223 9.37 0.87 -52.84
N GLN A 224 8.68 1.99 -53.10
CA GLN A 224 9.23 3.09 -53.88
C GLN A 224 10.50 3.69 -53.25
N LEU A 225 10.55 3.80 -51.92
CA LEU A 225 11.77 4.26 -51.24
C LEU A 225 12.91 3.25 -51.35
N ILE A 226 12.62 1.95 -51.35
CA ILE A 226 13.60 0.88 -51.60
C ILE A 226 14.14 0.96 -53.02
N ASP A 227 13.26 1.07 -54.03
CA ASP A 227 13.67 1.21 -55.43
C ASP A 227 14.54 2.45 -55.64
N LEU A 228 14.21 3.55 -54.96
CA LEU A 228 15.01 4.78 -54.97
C LEU A 228 16.38 4.59 -54.32
N LEU A 229 16.44 3.88 -53.18
CA LEU A 229 17.68 3.58 -52.48
C LEU A 229 18.58 2.66 -53.30
N ASP A 230 18.00 1.64 -53.95
CA ASP A 230 18.70 0.73 -54.87
C ASP A 230 19.23 1.50 -56.09
N ALA A 231 18.43 2.41 -56.68
CA ALA A 231 18.87 3.29 -57.75
C ALA A 231 20.05 4.19 -57.32
N MET A 232 19.99 4.78 -56.13
CA MET A 232 21.10 5.56 -55.56
C MET A 232 22.37 4.73 -55.37
N SER A 233 22.24 3.49 -54.88
CA SER A 233 23.38 2.59 -54.68
C SER A 233 24.06 2.18 -56.00
N SER A 234 23.28 2.12 -57.08
CA SER A 234 23.77 1.81 -58.43
C SER A 234 24.46 2.99 -59.12
N LEU A 235 24.29 4.21 -58.61
CA LEU A 235 25.03 5.42 -59.03
C LEU A 235 26.45 5.38 -58.43
N SER A 236 27.24 4.37 -58.80
CA SER A 236 28.65 4.29 -58.42
C SER A 236 29.46 5.33 -59.20
N VAL A 237 29.83 6.41 -58.50
CA VAL A 237 31.08 7.18 -58.56
C VAL A 237 31.90 7.05 -59.86
N THR A 238 31.78 8.04 -60.75
CA THR A 238 32.77 8.33 -61.81
C THR A 238 33.69 9.52 -61.46
N ALA A 239 33.85 9.89 -60.19
CA ALA A 239 34.77 10.97 -59.81
C ALA A 239 35.64 10.61 -58.60
N TYR A 240 36.96 10.64 -58.82
CA TYR A 240 38.02 10.68 -57.81
C TYR A 240 37.63 11.67 -56.69
N HIS A 241 37.72 11.25 -55.43
CA HIS A 241 37.41 11.99 -54.19
C HIS A 241 35.98 11.95 -53.61
N MET A 242 35.13 10.99 -53.98
CA MET A 242 34.02 10.62 -53.11
C MET A 242 34.51 9.72 -51.96
N SER A 243 34.50 10.23 -50.72
CA SER A 243 34.19 9.36 -49.57
C SER A 243 32.88 8.64 -49.92
N PRO A 244 32.76 7.32 -49.71
CA PRO A 244 31.55 6.58 -50.06
C PRO A 244 30.38 7.29 -49.38
N PHE A 245 29.54 7.91 -50.20
CA PHE A 245 28.44 8.78 -49.77
C PHE A 245 27.46 8.06 -48.84
N MET A 246 27.43 6.73 -48.95
CA MET A 246 27.02 5.81 -47.90
C MET A 246 27.95 4.61 -47.95
N ASP A 247 28.41 4.12 -46.80
CA ASP A 247 29.04 2.80 -46.76
C ASP A 247 28.05 1.78 -47.35
N ALA A 248 28.51 0.91 -48.25
CA ALA A 248 27.65 -0.10 -48.88
C ALA A 248 26.91 -0.99 -47.85
N ILE A 249 27.50 -1.12 -46.66
CA ILE A 249 26.94 -1.80 -45.49
C ILE A 249 25.71 -1.05 -44.96
N GLU A 250 25.73 0.29 -44.92
CA GLU A 250 24.60 1.09 -44.42
C GLU A 250 23.42 1.08 -45.40
N VAL A 251 23.65 1.07 -46.71
CA VAL A 251 22.58 0.99 -47.72
C VAL A 251 21.83 -0.34 -47.66
N ALA A 252 22.56 -1.45 -47.55
CA ALA A 252 21.95 -2.77 -47.40
C ALA A 252 21.09 -2.87 -46.13
N ASP A 253 21.57 -2.26 -45.05
CA ASP A 253 20.87 -2.15 -43.77
C ASP A 253 19.56 -1.35 -43.88
N TRP A 254 19.59 -0.18 -44.55
CA TRP A 254 18.39 0.63 -44.80
C TRP A 254 17.37 -0.10 -45.66
N ARG A 255 17.84 -0.79 -46.70
CA ARG A 255 16.99 -1.61 -47.56
C ARG A 255 16.27 -2.68 -46.76
N GLN A 256 17.00 -3.39 -45.90
CA GLN A 256 16.43 -4.43 -45.04
C GLN A 256 15.40 -3.85 -44.05
N ASP A 257 15.69 -2.69 -43.46
CA ASP A 257 14.77 -2.06 -42.51
C ASP A 257 13.51 -1.51 -43.22
N LEU A 258 13.61 -0.94 -44.42
CA LEU A 258 12.47 -0.51 -45.23
C LEU A 258 11.63 -1.71 -45.75
N GLN A 259 12.29 -2.79 -46.14
CA GLN A 259 11.62 -4.03 -46.55
C GLN A 259 10.84 -4.63 -45.39
N TRP A 260 11.45 -4.69 -44.22
CA TRP A 260 10.79 -5.13 -42.99
C TRP A 260 9.57 -4.26 -42.65
N LEU A 261 9.67 -2.92 -42.79
CA LEU A 261 8.51 -2.03 -42.63
C LEU A 261 7.39 -2.35 -43.63
N ALA A 262 7.74 -2.63 -44.88
CA ALA A 262 6.79 -2.95 -45.95
C ALA A 262 6.06 -4.28 -45.74
N ASP A 263 6.62 -5.16 -44.90
CA ASP A 263 6.06 -6.45 -44.55
C ASP A 263 5.30 -6.43 -43.20
N LEU A 264 5.27 -5.28 -42.50
CA LEU A 264 4.51 -5.14 -41.26
C LEU A 264 2.98 -5.21 -41.49
N PRO A 265 2.22 -5.84 -40.58
CA PRO A 265 0.76 -5.88 -40.65
C PRO A 265 0.17 -4.47 -40.54
N GLY A 266 -0.64 -4.07 -41.52
CA GLY A 266 -1.28 -2.75 -41.56
C GLY A 266 -0.62 -1.74 -42.50
N THR A 267 0.41 -2.16 -43.26
CA THR A 267 1.00 -1.36 -44.34
C THR A 267 0.31 -1.55 -45.71
N ALA A 268 -0.77 -2.34 -45.77
CA ALA A 268 -1.53 -2.62 -47.00
C ALA A 268 -1.99 -1.36 -47.75
#